data_AF-A0A7C2JDF4-F1
#
_entry.id   AF-A0A7C2JDF4-F1
#
_cell.length_a   1.000
_cell.length_b   1.000
_cell.length_c   1.000
_cell.angle_alpha   90.00
_cell.angle_beta   90.00
_cell.angle_gamma   90.00
#
_symmetry.space_group_name_H-M   'P 1'
#
loop_
_entity.id
_entity.type
_entity.pdbx_description
1 polymer ?
#
loop_
_entity_poly.entity_id
_entity_poly.type
_entity_poly.pdbx_seq_one_letter_code
_entity_poly.pdbx_strand_id
1 'polypeptide(L)'
;MIDQLVALIVDESKWLTASMGFALLAVAILLYSRRHSDLPARRRVLAAMNLFFGVTIGTMSFGHLLAVTTKLGLGTLEGSVVVFYLIGVALALPSWWLIRHTRRVLSPDDDHGRATLALNAWLAITLLALGFHNLPLAAPAFFNIGYHLHSRRVVGWVIVSMAIIVNVGLFIGSLIFLASGQSFEQFRGIE
;
A
#
# COMPACT_ATOMS: atom_id res chain seq x y z
N MET A 1 -28.41 -6.09 7.48
CA MET A 1 -27.68 -5.08 6.66
C MET A 1 -26.52 -4.47 7.45
N ILE A 2 -26.74 -3.97 8.68
CA ILE A 2 -25.67 -3.47 9.56
C ILE A 2 -24.65 -4.58 9.89
N ASP A 3 -25.10 -5.80 10.20
CA ASP A 3 -24.20 -6.91 10.52
C ASP A 3 -23.32 -7.34 9.33
N GLN A 4 -23.85 -7.26 8.11
CA GLN A 4 -23.08 -7.52 6.88
C GLN A 4 -22.04 -6.42 6.62
N LEU A 5 -22.37 -5.16 6.92
CA LEU A 5 -21.44 -4.03 6.85
C LEU A 5 -20.31 -4.16 7.88
N VAL A 6 -20.63 -4.56 9.10
CA VAL A 6 -19.64 -4.82 10.17
C VAL A 6 -18.71 -5.98 9.76
N ALA A 7 -19.26 -7.08 9.25
CA ALA A 7 -18.46 -8.21 8.77
C ALA A 7 -17.56 -7.86 7.57
N LEU A 8 -17.99 -6.91 6.72
CA LEU A 8 -17.17 -6.40 5.62
C LEU A 8 -16.01 -5.54 6.14
N ILE A 9 -16.28 -4.67 7.11
CA ILE A 9 -15.30 -3.74 7.69
C ILE A 9 -14.24 -4.47 8.50
N VAL A 10 -14.62 -5.49 9.25
CA VAL A 10 -13.71 -6.23 10.15
C VAL A 10 -12.85 -7.24 9.39
N ASP A 11 -13.22 -7.62 8.17
CA ASP A 11 -12.47 -8.58 7.37
C ASP A 11 -11.29 -7.92 6.66
N GLU A 12 -10.13 -7.98 7.31
CA GLU A 12 -8.85 -7.45 6.84
C GLU A 12 -8.44 -7.97 5.46
N SER A 13 -8.89 -9.16 5.07
CA SER A 13 -8.55 -9.76 3.78
C SER A 13 -9.22 -9.04 2.60
N LYS A 14 -10.43 -8.50 2.81
CA LYS A 14 -11.17 -7.76 1.79
C LYS A 14 -10.51 -6.42 1.50
N TRP A 15 -9.91 -5.80 2.53
CA TRP A 15 -9.21 -4.53 2.40
C TRP A 15 -7.98 -4.64 1.51
N LEU A 16 -7.26 -5.76 1.53
CA LEU A 16 -6.10 -5.94 0.67
C LEU A 16 -6.50 -5.94 -0.80
N THR A 17 -7.49 -6.77 -1.17
CA THR A 17 -7.99 -6.83 -2.55
C THR A 17 -8.57 -5.49 -3.00
N ALA A 18 -9.39 -4.85 -2.16
CA ALA A 18 -9.96 -3.53 -2.46
C ALA A 18 -8.87 -2.47 -2.65
N SER A 19 -7.87 -2.44 -1.77
CA SER A 19 -6.77 -1.48 -1.83
C SER A 19 -5.93 -1.62 -3.10
N MET A 20 -5.64 -2.84 -3.54
CA MET A 20 -4.93 -3.10 -4.80
C MET A 20 -5.78 -2.71 -6.01
N GLY A 21 -7.09 -2.99 -5.99
CA GLY A 21 -8.02 -2.54 -7.03
C GLY A 21 -8.03 -1.01 -7.18
N PHE A 22 -8.14 -0.27 -6.06
CA PHE A 22 -8.06 1.19 -6.08
C PHE A 22 -6.69 1.71 -6.51
N ALA A 23 -5.60 1.05 -6.10
CA ALA A 23 -4.25 1.41 -6.51
C ALA A 23 -4.04 1.24 -8.02
N LEU A 24 -4.49 0.12 -8.61
CA LEU A 24 -4.46 -0.10 -10.06
C LEU A 24 -5.27 0.96 -10.80
N LEU A 25 -6.49 1.26 -10.34
CA LEU A 25 -7.32 2.29 -10.94
C LEU A 25 -6.65 3.66 -10.87
N ALA A 26 -6.07 4.02 -9.72
CA ALA A 26 -5.35 5.29 -9.55
C ALA A 26 -4.15 5.41 -10.49
N VAL A 27 -3.36 4.33 -10.66
CA VAL A 27 -2.25 4.29 -11.62
C VAL A 27 -2.76 4.40 -13.06
N ALA A 28 -3.83 3.69 -13.43
CA ALA A 28 -4.42 3.79 -14.76
C ALA A 28 -4.88 5.22 -15.07
N ILE A 29 -5.56 5.88 -14.13
CA ILE A 29 -5.97 7.30 -14.23
C ILE A 29 -4.74 8.20 -14.39
N LEU A 30 -3.67 7.97 -13.61
CA LEU A 30 -2.44 8.75 -13.72
C LEU A 30 -1.80 8.62 -15.11
N LEU A 31 -1.66 7.39 -15.62
CA LEU A 31 -1.05 7.13 -16.91
C LEU A 31 -1.91 7.67 -18.06
N TYR A 32 -3.24 7.52 -17.97
CA TYR A 32 -4.17 8.05 -18.97
C TYR A 32 -4.14 9.59 -19.02
N SER A 33 -4.24 10.25 -17.86
CA SER A 33 -4.22 11.71 -17.76
C SER A 33 -2.90 12.34 -18.18
N ARG A 34 -1.79 11.58 -18.15
CA ARG A 34 -0.44 12.04 -18.52
C ARG A 34 0.14 11.35 -19.74
N ARG A 35 -0.70 10.71 -20.57
CA ARG A 35 -0.27 9.98 -21.77
C ARG A 35 0.51 10.85 -22.76
N HIS A 36 0.13 12.13 -22.85
CA HIS A 36 0.71 13.13 -23.76
C HIS A 36 1.72 14.06 -23.07
N SER A 37 2.24 13.69 -21.90
CA SER A 37 3.24 14.50 -21.21
C SER A 37 4.66 14.16 -21.70
N ASP A 38 5.48 15.19 -21.92
CA ASP A 38 6.90 15.07 -22.27
C ASP A 38 7.79 14.68 -21.08
N LEU A 39 7.20 14.16 -20.00
CA LEU A 39 7.93 13.81 -18.81
C LEU A 39 8.85 12.60 -19.05
N PRO A 40 10.08 12.61 -18.50
CA PRO A 40 10.98 11.48 -18.56
C PRO A 40 10.29 10.20 -18.07
N ALA A 41 10.44 9.10 -18.82
CA ALA A 41 9.81 7.81 -18.48
C ALA A 41 10.12 7.36 -17.04
N ARG A 42 11.34 7.61 -16.56
CA ARG A 42 11.76 7.29 -15.18
C ARG A 42 10.91 8.01 -14.12
N ARG A 43 10.59 9.29 -14.32
CA ARG A 43 9.74 10.05 -13.38
C ARG A 43 8.31 9.50 -13.38
N ARG A 44 7.79 9.12 -14.55
CA ARG A 44 6.46 8.50 -14.69
C ARG A 44 6.39 7.14 -13.99
N VAL A 45 7.39 6.28 -14.17
CA VAL A 45 7.46 4.97 -13.50
C VAL A 45 7.56 5.15 -11.99
N LEU A 46 8.46 6.00 -11.51
CA LEU A 46 8.60 6.27 -10.08
C LEU A 46 7.30 6.81 -9.49
N ALA A 47 6.62 7.73 -10.17
CA ALA A 47 5.32 8.25 -9.75
C ALA A 47 4.25 7.14 -9.70
N ALA A 48 4.18 6.27 -10.70
CA ALA A 48 3.24 5.16 -10.72
C ALA A 48 3.50 4.17 -9.56
N MET A 49 4.75 3.78 -9.32
CA MET A 49 5.07 2.85 -8.23
C MET A 49 4.80 3.45 -6.84
N ASN A 50 5.09 4.74 -6.64
CA ASN A 50 4.76 5.45 -5.40
C ASN A 50 3.25 5.64 -5.22
N LEU A 51 2.52 5.93 -6.30
CA LEU A 51 1.06 6.04 -6.25
C LEU A 51 0.43 4.71 -5.87
N PHE A 52 0.85 3.64 -6.53
CA PHE A 52 0.36 2.30 -6.26
C PHE A 52 0.55 1.97 -4.78
N PHE A 53 1.80 2.05 -4.31
CA PHE A 53 2.13 1.72 -2.93
C PHE A 53 1.41 2.62 -1.92
N GLY A 54 1.40 3.94 -2.16
CA GLY A 54 0.73 4.90 -1.31
C GLY A 54 -0.77 4.64 -1.20
N VAL A 55 -1.46 4.36 -2.31
CA VAL A 55 -2.90 4.04 -2.30
C VAL A 55 -3.16 2.71 -1.61
N THR A 56 -2.38 1.67 -1.89
CA THR A 56 -2.52 0.37 -1.23
C THR A 56 -2.43 0.52 0.31
N ILE A 57 -1.36 1.12 0.82
CA ILE A 57 -1.18 1.30 2.26
C ILE A 57 -2.19 2.30 2.84
N GLY A 58 -2.54 3.36 2.10
CA GLY A 58 -3.54 4.34 2.52
C GLY A 58 -4.92 3.70 2.72
N THR A 59 -5.38 2.89 1.78
CA THR A 59 -6.65 2.18 1.91
C THR A 59 -6.59 1.10 3.00
N MET A 60 -5.49 0.35 3.11
CA MET A 60 -5.32 -0.66 4.18
C MET A 60 -5.35 -0.03 5.57
N SER A 61 -4.60 1.06 5.77
CA SER A 61 -4.56 1.79 7.04
C SER A 61 -5.91 2.43 7.39
N PHE A 62 -6.65 2.92 6.39
CA PHE A 62 -8.03 3.38 6.57
C PHE A 62 -8.95 2.23 7.01
N GLY A 63 -8.88 1.08 6.33
CA GLY A 63 -9.63 -0.12 6.70
C GLY A 63 -9.35 -0.57 8.12
N HIS A 64 -8.06 -0.60 8.51
CA HIS A 64 -7.62 -0.88 9.88
C HIS A 64 -8.22 0.09 10.90
N LEU A 65 -8.13 1.41 10.66
CA LEU A 65 -8.70 2.42 11.57
C LEU A 65 -10.23 2.27 11.70
N LEU A 66 -10.91 1.94 10.59
CA LEU A 66 -12.35 1.69 10.60
C LEU A 66 -12.68 0.43 11.40
N ALA A 67 -11.95 -0.67 11.19
CA ALA A 67 -12.12 -1.92 11.92
C ALA A 67 -11.88 -1.75 13.43
N VAL A 68 -10.84 -1.02 13.83
CA VAL A 68 -10.56 -0.69 15.24
C VAL A 68 -11.70 0.13 15.83
N THR A 69 -12.19 1.15 15.11
CA THR A 69 -13.29 2.00 15.56
C THR A 69 -14.59 1.18 15.73
N THR A 70 -14.89 0.28 14.79
CA THR A 70 -16.05 -0.60 14.86
C THR A 70 -15.94 -1.59 16.01
N LYS A 71 -14.80 -2.27 16.18
CA LYS A 71 -14.58 -3.19 17.31
C LYS A 71 -14.67 -2.48 18.66
N LEU A 72 -14.15 -1.25 18.75
CA LEU A 72 -14.27 -0.43 19.96
C LEU A 72 -15.74 -0.08 20.25
N GLY A 73 -16.50 0.35 19.24
CA GLY A 73 -17.93 0.65 19.39
C GLY A 73 -18.79 -0.56 19.77
N LEU A 74 -18.37 -1.77 19.35
CA LEU A 74 -19.02 -3.03 19.70
C LEU A 74 -18.54 -3.61 21.05
N GLY A 75 -17.51 -3.00 21.67
CA GLY A 75 -16.91 -3.53 22.90
C GLY A 75 -16.14 -4.85 22.72
N THR A 76 -15.76 -5.19 21.49
CA THR A 76 -15.09 -6.46 21.14
C THR A 76 -13.62 -6.28 20.78
N LEU A 77 -13.05 -5.09 21.02
CA LEU A 77 -11.65 -4.84 20.75
C LEU A 77 -10.77 -5.48 21.83
N GLU A 78 -10.08 -6.55 21.47
CA GLU A 78 -9.07 -7.16 22.33
C GLU A 78 -7.71 -6.47 22.10
N GLY A 79 -7.15 -5.90 23.18
CA GLY A 79 -5.84 -5.23 23.16
C GLY A 79 -5.89 -3.72 23.39
N SER A 80 -4.76 -3.05 23.11
CA SER A 80 -4.62 -1.61 23.39
C SER A 80 -5.19 -0.76 22.26
N VAL A 81 -6.30 -0.06 22.54
CA VAL A 81 -6.93 0.93 21.66
C VAL A 81 -5.90 1.93 21.12
N VAL A 82 -5.10 2.50 22.02
CA VAL A 82 -4.12 3.54 21.69
C VAL A 82 -3.10 3.00 20.69
N VAL A 83 -2.58 1.79 20.91
CA VAL A 83 -1.59 1.18 20.01
C VAL A 83 -2.18 0.97 18.62
N PHE A 84 -3.39 0.43 18.51
CA PHE A 84 -3.99 0.16 17.21
C PHE A 84 -4.29 1.43 16.41
N TYR A 85 -4.76 2.50 17.06
CA TYR A 85 -4.93 3.79 16.40
C TYR A 85 -3.59 4.40 15.97
N LEU A 86 -2.56 4.33 16.83
CA LEU A 86 -1.23 4.83 16.49
C LEU A 86 -0.65 4.13 15.27
N ILE A 87 -0.80 2.81 15.16
CA ILE A 87 -0.36 2.03 13.99
C ILE A 87 -1.09 2.51 12.73
N GLY A 88 -2.41 2.63 12.78
CA GLY A 88 -3.21 3.09 11.65
C GLY A 88 -2.80 4.48 11.19
N VAL A 89 -2.62 5.42 12.12
CA VAL A 89 -2.19 6.79 11.82
C VAL A 89 -0.74 6.84 11.30
N ALA A 90 0.16 6.06 11.88
CA ALA A 90 1.57 5.97 11.47
C ALA A 90 1.77 5.40 10.05
N LEU A 91 0.76 4.71 9.50
CA LEU A 91 0.72 4.27 8.10
C LEU A 91 -0.11 5.22 7.22
N ALA A 92 -1.24 5.74 7.71
CA ALA A 92 -2.16 6.57 6.93
C ALA A 92 -1.57 7.94 6.57
N LEU A 93 -0.90 8.61 7.52
CA LEU A 93 -0.31 9.92 7.27
C LEU A 93 0.82 9.88 6.21
N PRO A 94 1.85 9.04 6.34
CA PRO A 94 2.91 8.97 5.34
C PRO A 94 2.43 8.43 4.00
N SER A 95 1.46 7.50 3.97
CA SER A 95 0.89 7.03 2.69
C SER A 95 0.11 8.14 1.98
N TRP A 96 -0.69 8.93 2.70
CA TRP A 96 -1.35 10.12 2.16
C TRP A 96 -0.36 11.16 1.64
N TRP A 97 0.70 11.44 2.41
CA TRP A 97 1.77 12.33 1.97
C TRP A 97 2.48 11.79 0.74
N LEU A 98 2.71 10.48 0.64
CA LEU A 98 3.32 9.84 -0.53
C LEU A 98 2.44 10.02 -1.78
N ILE A 99 1.13 9.78 -1.67
CA ILE A 99 0.15 10.01 -2.75
C ILE A 99 0.19 11.47 -3.21
N ARG A 100 0.19 12.42 -2.27
CA ARG A 100 0.26 13.86 -2.59
C ARG A 100 1.61 14.21 -3.25
N HIS A 101 2.70 13.64 -2.77
CA HIS A 101 4.03 13.85 -3.33
C HIS A 101 4.19 13.24 -4.73
N THR A 102 3.49 12.15 -5.06
CA THR A 102 3.48 11.61 -6.43
C THR A 102 3.11 12.67 -7.47
N ARG A 103 2.13 13.53 -7.18
CA ARG A 103 1.75 14.62 -8.09
C ARG A 103 2.86 15.66 -8.25
N ARG A 104 3.68 15.87 -7.21
CA ARG A 104 4.83 16.79 -7.22
C ARG A 104 6.07 16.19 -7.88
N VAL A 105 6.28 14.87 -7.83
CA VAL A 105 7.36 14.16 -8.56
C VAL A 105 7.22 14.34 -10.08
N LEU A 106 6.01 14.61 -10.54
CA LEU A 106 5.70 14.92 -11.94
C LEU A 106 5.92 16.41 -12.29
N SER A 107 6.21 17.26 -11.31
CA SER A 107 6.59 18.65 -11.56
C SER A 107 8.07 18.78 -11.95
N PRO A 108 8.45 19.82 -12.72
CA PRO A 108 9.84 20.03 -13.14
C PRO A 108 10.80 20.36 -11.98
N ASP A 109 10.31 20.92 -10.87
CA ASP A 109 11.14 21.43 -9.78
C ASP A 109 11.86 20.32 -8.99
N ASP A 110 13.19 20.46 -8.87
CA ASP A 110 14.14 19.34 -8.77
C ASP A 110 14.41 18.78 -7.36
N ASP A 111 13.77 19.28 -6.28
CA ASP A 111 14.18 18.94 -4.91
C ASP A 111 13.29 17.90 -4.16
N HIS A 112 12.44 17.18 -4.89
CA HIS A 112 11.40 16.34 -4.27
C HIS A 112 11.83 14.90 -3.93
N GLY A 113 13.02 14.46 -4.36
CA GLY A 113 13.44 13.07 -4.24
C GLY A 113 13.67 12.59 -2.80
N ARG A 114 14.20 13.45 -1.93
CA ARG A 114 14.51 13.11 -0.53
C ARG A 114 13.26 12.80 0.29
N ALA A 115 12.20 13.60 0.11
CA ALA A 115 10.93 13.39 0.80
C ALA A 115 10.29 12.05 0.39
N THR A 116 10.27 11.73 -0.90
CA THR A 116 9.74 10.45 -1.40
C THR A 116 10.52 9.25 -0.84
N LEU A 117 11.86 9.34 -0.78
CA LEU A 117 12.70 8.32 -0.16
C LEU A 117 12.37 8.14 1.32
N ALA A 118 12.30 9.23 2.08
CA ALA A 118 12.00 9.20 3.51
C ALA A 118 10.63 8.58 3.80
N LEU A 119 9.62 8.90 3.00
CA LEU A 119 8.28 8.33 3.13
C LEU A 119 8.25 6.83 2.83
N ASN A 120 8.93 6.36 1.79
CA ASN A 120 9.04 4.93 1.52
C ASN A 120 9.81 4.21 2.64
N ALA A 121 10.91 4.79 3.12
CA ALA A 121 11.68 4.20 4.21
C ALA A 121 10.86 4.10 5.49
N TRP A 122 10.12 5.16 5.85
CA TRP A 122 9.21 5.16 6.99
C TRP A 122 8.17 4.05 6.88
N LEU A 123 7.48 3.93 5.74
CA LEU A 123 6.49 2.90 5.51
C LEU A 123 7.09 1.50 5.58
N ALA A 124 8.27 1.27 4.98
CA ALA A 124 8.94 -0.02 5.02
C ALA A 124 9.31 -0.42 6.46
N ILE A 125 9.93 0.49 7.21
CA ILE A 125 10.34 0.27 8.60
C ILE A 125 9.12 0.01 9.48
N THR A 126 8.07 0.81 9.33
CA THR A 126 6.84 0.66 10.12
C THR A 126 6.19 -0.70 9.85
N LEU A 127 6.06 -1.11 8.59
CA LEU A 127 5.49 -2.41 8.24
C LEU A 127 6.33 -3.57 8.78
N LEU A 128 7.66 -3.49 8.69
CA LEU A 128 8.54 -4.53 9.24
C LEU A 128 8.54 -4.56 10.77
N ALA A 129 8.40 -3.42 11.43
CA ALA A 129 8.29 -3.33 12.89
C ALA A 129 7.00 -4.01 13.41
N LEU A 130 5.93 -4.03 12.59
CA LEU A 130 4.70 -4.78 12.87
C LEU A 130 4.86 -6.30 12.67
N GLY A 131 5.97 -6.73 12.08
CA GLY A 131 6.36 -8.14 11.97
C GLY A 131 6.78 -8.53 10.56
N PHE A 132 7.63 -9.56 10.47
CA PHE A 132 8.19 -10.03 9.20
C PHE A 132 7.13 -10.55 8.21
N HIS A 133 5.97 -10.97 8.69
CA HIS A 133 4.85 -11.37 7.84
C HIS A 133 4.32 -10.22 6.96
N ASN A 134 4.62 -8.96 7.29
CA ASN A 134 4.31 -7.79 6.47
C ASN A 134 5.37 -7.50 5.40
N LEU A 135 6.43 -8.31 5.29
CA LEU A 135 7.46 -8.14 4.26
C LEU A 135 6.88 -8.03 2.84
N PRO A 136 5.85 -8.82 2.43
CA PRO A 136 5.28 -8.66 1.10
C PRO A 136 4.66 -7.27 0.88
N LEU A 137 4.03 -6.70 1.90
CA LEU A 137 3.48 -5.33 1.86
C LEU A 137 4.58 -4.26 1.91
N ALA A 138 5.72 -4.54 2.55
CA ALA A 138 6.86 -3.64 2.60
C ALA A 138 7.74 -3.68 1.34
N ALA A 139 7.71 -4.78 0.58
CA ALA A 139 8.53 -4.98 -0.62
C ALA A 139 8.43 -3.84 -1.66
N PRO A 140 7.23 -3.29 -1.97
CA PRO A 140 7.11 -2.13 -2.87
C PRO A 140 7.91 -0.92 -2.41
N ALA A 141 8.02 -0.66 -1.10
CA ALA A 141 8.83 0.45 -0.59
C ALA A 141 10.32 0.27 -0.90
N PHE A 142 10.84 -0.95 -0.73
CA PHE A 142 12.23 -1.28 -1.06
C PHE A 142 12.50 -1.14 -2.55
N PHE A 143 11.57 -1.59 -3.40
CA PHE A 143 11.68 -1.38 -4.85
C PHE A 143 11.65 0.10 -5.22
N ASN A 144 10.78 0.90 -4.60
CA ASN A 144 10.73 2.35 -4.83
C ASN A 144 12.04 3.04 -4.45
N ILE A 145 12.60 2.71 -3.28
CA ILE A 145 13.91 3.21 -2.82
C ILE A 145 15.02 2.78 -3.79
N GLY A 146 15.09 1.49 -4.11
CA GLY A 146 16.08 0.94 -5.03
C GLY A 146 16.02 1.61 -6.41
N TYR A 147 14.82 1.79 -6.96
CA TYR A 147 14.60 2.44 -8.25
C TYR A 147 15.01 3.92 -8.21
N HIS A 148 14.77 4.60 -7.09
CA HIS A 148 15.15 6.00 -6.91
C HIS A 148 16.67 6.18 -6.85
N LEU A 149 17.39 5.28 -6.17
CA LEU A 149 18.84 5.36 -5.97
C LEU A 149 19.66 4.90 -7.19
N HIS A 150 19.11 4.02 -8.03
CA HIS A 150 19.82 3.51 -9.20
C HIS A 150 19.53 4.33 -10.47
N SER A 151 20.59 4.65 -11.21
CA SER A 151 20.54 5.35 -12.51
C SER A 151 20.63 4.40 -13.72
N ARG A 152 21.12 3.17 -13.52
CA ARG A 152 21.31 2.19 -14.61
C ARG A 152 19.97 1.67 -15.11
N ARG A 153 19.70 1.81 -16.41
CA ARG A 153 18.45 1.39 -17.06
C ARG A 153 18.13 -0.09 -16.85
N VAL A 154 19.14 -0.97 -16.94
CA VAL A 154 18.98 -2.42 -16.75
C VAL A 154 18.49 -2.74 -15.34
N VAL A 155 19.12 -2.14 -14.33
CA VAL A 155 18.73 -2.32 -12.92
C VAL A 155 17.32 -1.78 -12.68
N GLY A 156 16.99 -0.63 -13.27
CA GLY A 156 15.64 -0.08 -13.21
C GLY A 156 14.57 -1.03 -13.76
N TRP A 157 14.83 -1.67 -14.90
CA TRP A 157 13.91 -2.68 -15.46
C TRP A 157 13.75 -3.89 -14.55
N VAL A 158 14.84 -4.43 -14.01
CA VAL A 158 14.79 -5.56 -13.07
C VAL A 158 13.95 -5.23 -11.85
N ILE A 159 14.15 -4.04 -11.26
CA ILE A 159 13.38 -3.59 -10.09
C ILE A 159 11.89 -3.47 -10.42
N VAL A 160 11.54 -2.87 -11.56
CA VAL A 160 10.14 -2.72 -11.99
C VAL A 160 9.50 -4.07 -12.25
N SER A 161 10.17 -4.99 -12.95
CA SER A 161 9.67 -6.34 -13.21
C SER A 161 9.43 -7.11 -11.91
N MET A 162 10.38 -7.06 -10.96
CA MET A 162 10.22 -7.69 -9.65
C MET A 162 9.06 -7.08 -8.86
N ALA A 163 8.93 -5.75 -8.88
CA ALA A 163 7.81 -5.07 -8.25
C ALA A 163 6.46 -5.52 -8.86
N ILE A 164 6.37 -5.63 -10.18
CA ILE A 164 5.15 -6.13 -10.84
C ILE A 164 4.86 -7.57 -10.40
N ILE A 165 5.84 -8.47 -10.45
CA ILE A 165 5.66 -9.88 -10.07
C ILE A 165 5.16 -9.99 -8.63
N VAL A 166 5.79 -9.28 -7.69
CA VAL A 166 5.40 -9.31 -6.26
C VAL A 166 3.98 -8.77 -6.07
N ASN A 167 3.64 -7.63 -6.69
CA ASN A 167 2.30 -7.04 -6.52
C ASN A 167 1.20 -7.86 -7.22
N VAL A 168 1.48 -8.43 -8.39
CA VAL A 168 0.57 -9.35 -9.08
C VAL A 168 0.37 -10.63 -8.26
N GLY A 169 1.46 -11.21 -7.73
CA GLY A 169 1.38 -12.37 -6.85
C GLY A 169 0.55 -12.10 -5.60
N LEU A 170 0.73 -10.93 -4.97
CA LEU A 170 -0.07 -10.52 -3.83
C LEU A 170 -1.54 -10.30 -4.18
N PHE A 171 -1.83 -9.69 -5.33
CA PHE A 171 -3.20 -9.48 -5.79
C PHE A 171 -3.91 -10.79 -6.12
N ILE A 172 -3.23 -11.72 -6.80
CA ILE A 172 -3.77 -13.06 -7.07
C ILE A 172 -3.99 -13.80 -5.75
N GLY A 173 -3.01 -13.76 -4.84
CA GLY A 173 -3.13 -14.35 -3.51
C GLY A 173 -4.32 -13.79 -2.73
N SER A 174 -4.54 -12.47 -2.77
CA SER A 174 -5.67 -11.83 -2.10
C SER A 174 -7.01 -12.19 -2.73
N LEU A 175 -7.08 -12.38 -4.06
CA LEU A 175 -8.27 -12.86 -4.76
C LEU A 175 -8.59 -14.33 -4.43
N ILE A 176 -7.57 -15.20 -4.42
CA ILE A 176 -7.74 -16.61 -4.04
C ILE A 176 -8.23 -16.70 -2.59
N PHE A 177 -7.63 -15.93 -1.70
CA PHE A 177 -8.05 -15.85 -0.30
C PHE A 177 -9.49 -15.37 -0.18
N LEU A 178 -9.85 -14.28 -0.86
CA LEU A 178 -11.22 -13.75 -0.89
C LEU A 178 -12.23 -14.78 -1.43
N ALA A 179 -11.88 -15.50 -2.50
CA ALA A 179 -12.74 -16.51 -3.10
C ALA A 179 -12.89 -17.76 -2.23
N SER A 180 -11.91 -18.06 -1.38
CA SER A 180 -11.96 -19.22 -0.48
C SER A 180 -12.99 -19.08 0.64
N GLY A 181 -13.39 -17.84 0.99
CA GLY A 181 -14.29 -17.55 2.10
C GLY A 181 -13.73 -17.92 3.49
N GLN A 182 -12.46 -18.34 3.58
CA GLN A 182 -11.79 -18.70 4.82
C GLN A 182 -11.29 -17.45 5.56
N SER A 183 -11.31 -17.49 6.89
CA SER A 183 -10.66 -16.46 7.71
C SER A 183 -9.14 -16.66 7.73
N PHE A 184 -8.38 -15.60 8.07
CA PHE A 184 -6.91 -15.67 8.08
C PHE A 184 -6.37 -16.66 9.13
N GLU A 185 -7.18 -16.90 10.17
CA GLU A 185 -6.92 -17.86 11.25
C GLU A 185 -7.07 -19.31 10.75
N GLN A 186 -8.13 -19.59 9.99
CA GLN A 186 -8.35 -20.90 9.35
C GLN A 186 -7.23 -21.24 8.36
N PHE A 187 -6.74 -20.24 7.61
CA PHE A 187 -5.64 -20.43 6.67
C PHE A 187 -4.28 -20.67 7.35
N ARG A 188 -4.11 -20.22 8.60
CA ARG A 188 -2.90 -20.44 9.41
C ARG A 188 -2.96 -21.75 10.22
N GLY A 189 -4.08 -22.47 10.21
CA GLY A 189 -4.26 -23.69 10.99
C GLY A 189 -4.25 -23.45 12.50
N ILE A 190 -4.63 -22.25 12.94
CA ILE A 190 -4.81 -21.93 14.35
C ILE A 190 -6.32 -22.08 14.62
N GLU A 191 -6.70 -23.24 15.16
CA GLU A 191 -8.02 -23.48 15.78
C GLU A 191 -8.03 -23.01 17.24
#